data_AF-G7J0N1-F1
#
_entry.id   AF-G7J0N1-F1
#
_cell.length_a   1.000
_cell.length_b   1.000
_cell.length_c   1.000
_cell.angle_alpha   90.00
_cell.angle_beta   90.00
_cell.angle_gamma   90.00
#
_symmetry.space_group_name_H-M   'P 1'
#
loop_
_entity.id
_entity.type
_entity.pdbx_description
1 polymer ?
#
loop_
_entity_poly.entity_id
_entity_poly.type
_entity_poly.pdbx_seq_one_letter_code
_entity_poly.pdbx_strand_id
1 'polypeptide(L)' 'MAQIFKFFYVMTIFIYLFLVSTTVDAGMRCNHVSDCPKDTFCWLDSHMQCIKHQCKCVRIFEPIDPA' A
#
# COMPACT_ATOMS: atom_id res chain seq x y z
N MET A 1 -22.58 11.28 30.33
CA MET A 1 -22.75 10.28 29.24
C MET A 1 -22.57 10.91 27.85
N ALA A 2 -23.33 11.95 27.48
CA ALA A 2 -23.22 12.62 26.17
C ALA A 2 -21.81 13.12 25.79
N GLN A 3 -21.01 13.56 26.77
CA GLN A 3 -19.66 14.07 26.55
C GLN A 3 -18.65 12.96 26.18
N ILE A 4 -18.85 11.76 26.73
CA ILE A 4 -18.05 10.57 26.42
C ILE A 4 -18.38 10.06 25.01
N PHE A 5 -19.68 10.04 24.65
CA PHE A 5 -20.10 9.69 23.28
C PHE A 5 -19.54 10.64 22.23
N LYS A 6 -19.48 11.96 22.52
CA LYS A 6 -18.82 12.93 21.64
C LYS A 6 -17.33 12.62 21.43
N PHE A 7 -16.63 12.21 22.49
CA PHE A 7 -15.21 11.87 22.39
C PHE A 7 -14.98 10.66 21.48
N PHE A 8 -15.75 9.58 21.68
CA PHE A 8 -15.68 8.40 20.80
C PHE A 8 -16.01 8.75 19.35
N TYR A 9 -17.03 9.56 19.11
CA TYR A 9 -17.40 9.97 17.76
C TYR A 9 -16.27 10.70 17.04
N VAL A 10 -15.61 11.65 17.71
CA VAL A 10 -14.46 12.37 17.13
C VAL A 10 -13.28 11.43 16.90
N MET A 11 -12.96 10.54 17.85
CA MET A 11 -11.88 9.55 17.67
C MET A 11 -12.13 8.62 16.48
N THR A 12 -13.36 8.13 16.34
CA THR A 12 -13.75 7.27 15.21
C THR A 12 -13.58 8.01 13.88
N ILE A 13 -14.04 9.26 13.77
CA ILE A 13 -13.83 10.08 12.56
C ILE A 13 -12.34 10.22 12.25
N PHE A 14 -11.51 10.51 13.27
CA PHE A 14 -10.07 10.67 13.10
C PHE A 14 -9.42 9.38 12.57
N ILE A 15 -9.80 8.22 13.10
CA ILE A 15 -9.31 6.92 12.65
C ILE A 15 -9.77 6.63 11.22
N TYR A 16 -11.04 6.92 10.88
CA TYR A 16 -11.54 6.74 9.52
C TYR A 16 -10.80 7.61 8.50
N LEU A 17 -10.58 8.88 8.82
CA LEU A 17 -9.81 9.78 7.95
C LEU A 17 -8.37 9.30 7.79
N PHE A 18 -7.74 8.84 8.88
CA PHE A 18 -6.39 8.27 8.82
C PHE A 18 -6.34 7.00 7.97
N LEU A 19 -7.29 6.07 8.14
CA LEU A 19 -7.38 4.87 7.32
C LEU A 19 -7.59 5.22 5.85
N VAL A 20 -8.54 6.12 5.53
CA VAL A 20 -8.78 6.53 4.15
C VAL A 20 -7.55 7.19 3.54
N SER A 21 -6.78 7.98 4.30
CA SER A 21 -5.55 8.59 3.79
C SER A 21 -4.41 7.59 3.58
N THR A 22 -4.36 6.53 4.38
CA THR A 22 -3.30 5.50 4.31
C THR A 22 -3.64 4.38 3.33
N THR A 23 -4.92 4.13 3.03
CA THR A 23 -5.34 3.08 2.08
C THR A 23 -5.08 3.44 0.61
N VAL A 24 -4.98 4.73 0.27
CA VAL A 24 -4.81 5.15 -1.14
C VAL A 24 -3.40 4.86 -1.69
N ASP A 25 -2.40 4.72 -0.82
CA ASP A 25 -0.99 4.53 -1.22
C ASP A 25 -0.17 3.81 -0.13
N ALA A 26 -0.71 2.77 0.49
CA ALA A 26 0.10 1.88 1.36
C ALA A 26 1.11 1.02 0.58
N GLY A 27 1.24 1.23 -0.74
CA GLY A 27 2.31 0.67 -1.55
C GLY A 27 3.53 1.58 -1.47
N MET A 28 4.70 0.99 -1.23
CA MET A 28 5.95 1.73 -1.29
C MET A 28 6.09 2.35 -2.67
N ARG A 29 6.11 3.69 -2.73
CA ARG A 29 6.18 4.41 -3.99
C ARG A 29 7.52 4.15 -4.66
N CYS A 30 7.50 3.87 -5.95
CA CYS A 30 8.70 3.63 -6.75
C CYS A 30 8.61 4.34 -8.09
N ASN A 31 9.76 4.74 -8.63
CA ASN A 31 9.89 5.13 -10.04
C ASN A 31 10.66 4.06 -10.81
N HIS A 32 11.63 3.44 -10.13
CA HIS A 32 12.38 2.29 -10.60
C HIS A 32 12.29 1.14 -9.61
N VAL A 33 12.52 -0.07 -10.12
CA VAL A 33 12.59 -1.29 -9.29
C VAL A 33 13.68 -1.20 -8.21
N SER A 34 14.72 -0.39 -8.44
CA SER A 34 15.79 -0.12 -7.45
C SER A 34 15.32 0.66 -6.23
N ASP A 35 14.22 1.41 -6.34
CA ASP A 35 13.64 2.17 -5.22
C ASP A 35 12.92 1.25 -4.23
N CYS A 36 12.61 0.03 -4.67
CA CYS A 36 11.98 -0.98 -3.85
C CYS A 36 13.01 -1.65 -2.92
N PRO A 37 12.67 -1.86 -1.63
CA PRO A 37 13.57 -2.50 -0.69
C PRO A 37 13.90 -3.91 -1.14
N LYS A 38 15.20 -4.17 -1.27
CA LYS A 38 15.73 -5.49 -1.66
C LYS A 38 15.43 -6.57 -0.62
N ASP A 39 15.09 -6.17 0.61
CA ASP A 39 14.75 -7.06 1.71
C ASP A 39 13.32 -7.60 1.64
N THR A 40 12.50 -7.12 0.70
CA THR A 40 11.16 -7.67 0.46
C THR A 40 11.29 -8.98 -0.30
N PHE A 41 11.17 -10.10 0.42
CA PHE A 41 11.16 -11.43 -0.19
C PHE A 41 9.84 -11.65 -0.94
N CYS A 42 9.88 -11.52 -2.26
CA CYS A 42 8.87 -12.12 -3.12
C CYS A 42 8.97 -13.65 -3.01
N TRP A 43 7.84 -14.35 -3.03
CA TRP A 43 7.82 -15.82 -3.00
C TRP A 43 8.61 -16.43 -4.16
N LEU A 44 9.07 -17.68 -4.00
CA LEU A 44 9.75 -18.41 -5.08
C LEU A 44 8.93 -18.31 -6.38
N ASP A 45 9.61 -17.95 -7.46
CA ASP A 45 9.04 -17.73 -8.81
C ASP A 45 8.30 -16.39 -9.01
N SER A 46 8.58 -15.39 -8.15
CA SER A 46 8.14 -14.01 -8.36
C SER A 46 9.29 -13.02 -8.19
N HIS A 47 9.28 -11.96 -8.99
CA HIS A 47 10.24 -10.86 -8.91
C HIS A 47 9.53 -9.54 -8.61
N MET A 48 10.29 -8.63 -8.02
CA MET A 48 9.78 -7.31 -7.67
C MET A 48 9.75 -6.42 -8.91
N GLN A 49 8.63 -5.74 -9.15
CA GLN A 49 8.49 -4.72 -10.18
C GLN A 49 7.87 -3.45 -9.60
N CYS A 50 8.19 -2.34 -10.25
CA CYS A 50 7.53 -1.08 -10.02
C CYS A 50 6.38 -0.93 -11.03
N ILE A 51 5.15 -1.18 -10.59
CA ILE A 51 3.96 -1.09 -11.44
C ILE A 51 3.04 -0.02 -10.88
N LYS A 52 2.68 0.96 -11.72
CA LYS A 52 1.84 2.11 -11.33
C LYS A 52 2.40 2.84 -10.09
N HIS A 53 3.70 3.08 -10.10
CA HIS A 53 4.45 3.67 -8.99
C HIS A 53 4.36 2.91 -7.65
N GLN A 54 4.04 1.62 -7.68
CA GLN A 54 4.00 0.79 -6.48
C GLN A 54 4.85 -0.45 -6.67
N CYS A 55 5.64 -0.77 -5.64
CA CYS A 55 6.38 -2.01 -5.55
C CYS A 55 5.43 -3.22 -5.44
N LYS A 56 5.45 -4.12 -6.42
CA LYS A 56 4.63 -5.34 -6.45
C LYS A 56 5.48 -6.56 -6.78
N CYS A 57 5.13 -7.72 -6.20
CA CYS A 57 5.70 -9.00 -6.61
C CYS A 57 4.86 -9.57 -7.76
N VAL A 58 5.49 -9.81 -8.90
CA VAL A 58 4.86 -10.34 -10.11
C VAL A 58 5.45 -11.72 -10.40
N ARG A 59 4.63 -12.67 -10.83
CA ARG A 59 5.10 -13.99 -11.23
C ARG A 59 5.84 -13.88 -12.57
N ILE A 60 6.85 -14.71 -12.77
CA ILE A 60 7.68 -14.70 -13.99
C ILE A 60 6.85 -14.98 -15.26
N PHE A 61 5.70 -15.64 -15.12
CA PHE A 61 4.81 -16.02 -16.23
C PHE A 61 3.66 -15.05 -16.52
N GLU A 62 3.54 -13.92 -15.79
CA GLU A 62 2.45 -12.98 -16.03
C GLU A 62 2.87 -11.96 -17.11
N PRO A 63 2.18 -11.89 -18.27
CA PRO A 63 2.49 -10.92 -19.30
C PRO A 63 2.22 -9.51 -18.78
N ILE A 64 3.23 -8.65 -18.92
CA ILE A 64 3.14 -7.23 -18.57
C ILE A 64 2.31 -6.56 -19.66
N ASP A 65 1.04 -6.24 -19.38
CA ASP A 65 0.26 -5.35 -20.25
C ASP A 65 0.79 -3.92 -20.09
N PRO A 66 1.38 -3.31 -21.15
CA PRO A 66 1.76 -1.91 -21.13
C PRO A 66 0.51 -1.05 -21.33
N ALA A 67 0.06 -0.38 -20.27
CA ALA A 67 -0.95 0.68 -20.33
C ALA A 67 -0.37 1.98 -19.78
#